data_AF-A0AAU5Q851-F1
#
_entry.id   AF-A0AAU5Q851-F1
#
_cell.length_a   1.000
_cell.length_b   1.000
_cell.length_c   1.000
_cell.angle_alpha   90.00
_cell.angle_beta   90.00
_cell.angle_gamma   90.00
#
_symmetry.space_group_name_H-M   'P 1'
#
loop_
_entity.id
_entity.type
_entity.pdbx_description
1 polymer ?
#
loop_
_entity_poly.entity_id
_entity_poly.type
_entity_poly.pdbx_seq_one_letter_code
_entity_poly.pdbx_strand_id
1 'polypeptide(L)' 'MTTHSAHHPALPPVSYCALRRAFDRTGITPRQMWSDRVLDEARQTADPVHLVHLFGIHPGTAVRYVHTAHPDKALPPIR' A
#
# COMPACT_ATOMS: atom_id res chain seq x y z
N MET A 1 2.35 20.01 -6.97
CA MET A 1 3.73 19.45 -6.95
C MET A 1 3.68 18.09 -7.63
N THR A 2 4.39 17.92 -8.74
CA THR A 2 4.36 16.69 -9.55
C THR A 2 5.43 15.71 -9.05
N THR A 3 5.00 14.60 -8.46
CA THR A 3 5.87 13.49 -8.06
C THR A 3 6.45 12.84 -9.32
N HIS A 4 7.74 13.02 -9.58
CA HIS A 4 8.43 12.39 -10.72
C HIS A 4 8.44 10.86 -10.54
N SER A 5 7.85 10.14 -11.49
CA SER A 5 8.18 8.73 -11.73
C SER A 5 9.65 8.63 -12.15
N ALA A 6 10.31 7.50 -11.85
CA ALA A 6 11.72 7.28 -12.16
C ALA A 6 12.02 7.57 -13.64
N HIS A 7 12.72 8.67 -13.91
CA HIS A 7 13.05 9.11 -15.25
C HIS A 7 14.26 8.33 -15.74
N HIS A 8 14.06 7.34 -16.63
CA HIS A 8 15.17 6.70 -17.30
C HIS A 8 15.51 7.49 -18.57
N PRO A 9 16.72 8.06 -18.72
CA PRO A 9 17.04 8.98 -19.81
C PRO A 9 17.00 8.33 -21.21
N ALA A 10 17.10 7.00 -21.27
CA ALA A 10 16.97 6.25 -22.53
C ALA A 10 15.52 5.89 -22.92
N LEU A 11 14.52 6.24 -22.11
CA LEU A 11 13.11 5.90 -22.36
C LEU A 11 12.25 7.17 -22.47
N PRO A 12 11.19 7.14 -23.31
CA PRO A 12 10.23 8.24 -23.36
C PRO A 12 9.59 8.49 -21.98
N PRO A 13 9.35 9.76 -21.59
CA PRO A 13 8.65 10.08 -20.36
C PRO A 13 7.28 9.40 -20.30
N VAL A 14 6.98 8.75 -19.17
CA VAL A 14 5.67 8.14 -18.92
C VAL A 14 4.69 9.23 -18.52
N SER A 15 3.56 9.33 -19.23
CA SER A 15 2.48 10.23 -18.85
C SER A 15 1.96 9.89 -17.45
N TYR A 16 1.66 10.91 -16.64
CA TYR A 16 1.02 10.74 -15.33
C TYR A 16 -0.27 9.91 -15.39
N CYS A 17 -1.00 9.99 -16.51
CA CYS A 17 -2.24 9.24 -16.72
C CYS A 17 -2.03 7.87 -17.41
N ALA A 18 -0.78 7.44 -17.64
CA ALA A 18 -0.49 6.22 -18.40
C ALA A 18 -1.18 4.97 -17.81
N LEU A 19 -1.29 4.89 -16.48
CA LEU A 19 -1.95 3.77 -15.81
C LEU A 19 -3.47 3.91 -15.72
N ARG A 20 -4.04 5.10 -16.00
CA ARG A 20 -5.49 5.36 -15.82
C ARG A 20 -6.34 4.34 -16.60
N ARG A 21 -6.01 4.11 -17.87
CA ARG A 21 -6.71 3.15 -18.73
C ARG A 21 -6.62 1.69 -18.23
N ALA A 22 -5.59 1.34 -17.47
CA ALA A 22 -5.51 0.01 -16.86
C ALA A 22 -6.51 -0.12 -15.71
N PHE A 23 -6.59 0.89 -14.84
CA PHE A 23 -7.53 0.92 -13.72
C PHE A 23 -9.00 1.09 -14.16
N ASP A 24 -9.25 1.89 -15.20
CA ASP A 24 -10.62 2.06 -15.75
C ASP A 24 -11.21 0.73 -16.24
N ARG A 25 -10.36 -0.18 -16.76
CA ARG A 25 -10.78 -1.51 -17.23
C ARG A 25 -11.11 -2.48 -16.11
N THR A 26 -10.47 -2.34 -14.95
CA THR A 26 -10.69 -3.23 -13.80
C THR A 26 -11.80 -2.72 -12.88
N GLY A 27 -12.15 -1.43 -12.97
CA GLY A 27 -13.08 -0.79 -12.04
C GLY A 27 -12.49 -0.59 -10.63
N ILE A 28 -11.20 -0.87 -10.45
CA ILE A 28 -10.50 -0.75 -9.16
C ILE A 28 -9.68 0.52 -9.18
N THR A 29 -9.80 1.33 -8.12
CA THR A 29 -8.94 2.51 -7.97
C THR A 29 -7.52 2.10 -7.55
N PRO A 30 -6.47 2.86 -7.94
CA PRO A 30 -5.11 2.59 -7.48
C PRO A 30 -4.98 2.48 -5.96
N ARG A 31 -5.78 3.27 -5.23
CA ARG A 31 -5.80 3.27 -3.76
C ARG A 31 -6.38 1.98 -3.18
N GLN A 32 -7.42 1.42 -3.81
CA GLN A 32 -7.98 0.13 -3.40
C GLN A 32 -6.96 -0.99 -3.62
N MET A 33 -6.38 -1.07 -4.82
CA MET A 33 -5.33 -2.06 -5.13
C MET A 33 -4.17 -1.99 -4.14
N TRP A 34 -3.70 -0.77 -3.84
CA TRP A 34 -2.64 -0.57 -2.85
C TRP A 34 -3.06 -1.03 -1.45
N SER A 35 -4.27 -0.68 -1.00
CA SER A 35 -4.79 -1.07 0.32
C SER A 35 -4.92 -2.59 0.45
N ASP A 36 -5.39 -3.25 -0.61
CA ASP A 36 -5.51 -4.71 -0.68
C ASP A 36 -4.14 -5.37 -0.59
N ARG A 37 -3.13 -4.81 -1.27
CA ARG A 37 -1.76 -5.33 -1.21
C ARG A 37 -1.15 -5.18 0.18
N VAL A 38 -1.38 -4.06 0.88
CA VAL A 38 -0.92 -3.90 2.27
C VAL A 38 -1.59 -4.91 3.19
N LEU A 39 -2.90 -5.15 3.03
CA LEU A 39 -3.63 -6.12 3.83
C LEU A 39 -3.20 -7.56 3.54
N ASP A 40 -2.93 -7.90 2.29
CA ASP A 40 -2.38 -9.19 1.88
C ASP A 40 -1.01 -9.45 2.52
N GLU A 41 -0.11 -8.48 2.48
CA GLU A 41 1.19 -8.58 3.13
C GLU A 41 1.07 -8.72 4.66
N ALA A 42 0.12 -7.99 5.27
CA ALA A 42 -0.16 -8.09 6.69
C ALA A 42 -0.61 -9.51 7.08
N ARG A 43 -1.40 -10.18 6.23
CA ARG A 43 -1.81 -11.59 6.44
C ARG A 43 -0.61 -12.54 6.41
N GLN A 44 0.38 -12.26 5.58
CA GLN A 44 1.55 -13.12 5.41
C GLN A 44 2.57 -12.95 6.54
N THR A 45 2.86 -11.71 6.94
CA THR A 45 3.97 -11.41 7.86
C THR A 45 3.55 -11.21 9.31
N ALA A 46 2.34 -10.69 9.55
CA ALA A 46 1.86 -10.25 10.87
C ALA A 46 2.81 -9.27 11.59
N ASP A 47 3.72 -8.60 10.87
CA ASP A 47 4.73 -7.71 11.42
C ASP A 47 4.48 -6.26 10.96
N PRO A 48 4.07 -5.35 11.86
CA PRO A 48 3.82 -3.97 11.49
C PRO A 48 5.11 -3.22 11.10
N VAL A 49 6.27 -3.62 11.63
CA VAL A 49 7.56 -3.00 11.28
C VAL A 49 7.93 -3.32 9.83
N HIS A 50 7.69 -4.56 9.39
CA HIS A 50 7.84 -4.93 7.98
C HIS A 50 6.98 -4.05 7.06
N LEU A 51 5.71 -3.82 7.40
CA LEU A 51 4.82 -2.98 6.57
C LEU A 51 5.27 -1.51 6.51
N VAL A 52 5.82 -0.97 7.60
CA VAL A 52 6.39 0.39 7.60
C VAL A 52 7.55 0.48 6.61
N HIS A 53 8.46 -0.50 6.62
CA HIS A 53 9.61 -0.49 5.72
C HIS A 53 9.22 -0.74 4.26
N LEU A 54 8.29 -1.66 4.00
CA LEU A 54 7.90 -2.03 2.64
C LEU A 54 7.03 -0.96 1.96
N PHE A 55 6.09 -0.37 2.69
CA PHE A 55 5.09 0.54 2.11
C PHE A 55 5.27 2.02 2.51
N GLY A 56 6.19 2.33 3.43
CA GLY A 56 6.41 3.70 3.89
C GLY A 56 5.22 4.28 4.65
N ILE A 57 4.40 3.44 5.29
CA ILE A 57 3.19 3.86 6.00
C ILE A 57 3.47 4.21 7.46
N HIS A 58 2.61 5.03 8.06
CA HIS A 58 2.70 5.38 9.48
C HIS A 58 2.57 4.12 10.37
N PRO A 59 3.35 3.98 11.47
CA PRO A 59 3.31 2.81 12.35
C PRO A 59 1.89 2.46 12.85
N GLY A 60 1.10 3.45 13.25
CA GLY A 60 -0.29 3.21 13.67
C GLY A 60 -1.19 2.65 12.55
N THR A 61 -0.89 2.98 11.29
CA THR A 61 -1.60 2.38 10.13
C THR A 61 -1.15 0.94 9.93
N ALA A 62 0.15 0.65 10.03
CA ALA A 62 0.68 -0.72 9.95
C ALA A 62 0.08 -1.63 11.03
N VAL A 63 0.02 -1.16 12.29
CA VAL A 63 -0.62 -1.88 13.40
C VAL A 63 -2.09 -2.17 13.10
N ARG A 64 -2.84 -1.20 12.58
CA ARG A 64 -4.25 -1.41 12.19
C ARG A 64 -4.41 -2.47 11.11
N TYR A 65 -3.53 -2.50 10.11
CA TYR A 65 -3.55 -3.55 9.08
C TYR A 65 -3.26 -4.93 9.66
N VAL A 66 -2.25 -5.04 10.55
CA VAL A 66 -1.93 -6.30 11.24
C VAL A 66 -3.10 -6.78 12.10
N HIS A 67 -3.75 -5.91 12.87
CA HIS A 67 -4.93 -6.26 13.66
C HIS A 67 -6.14 -6.65 12.80
N THR A 68 -6.29 -6.04 11.62
CA THR A 68 -7.35 -6.41 10.69
C THR A 68 -7.10 -7.78 10.06
N ALA A 69 -5.83 -8.11 9.79
CA ALA A 69 -5.42 -9.40 9.25
C ALA A 69 -5.40 -10.53 10.30
N HIS A 70 -5.06 -10.19 11.55
CA HIS A 70 -4.87 -11.11 12.68
C HIS A 70 -5.59 -10.54 13.93
N PRO A 71 -6.93 -10.68 14.02
CA PRO A 71 -7.72 -10.12 15.11
C PRO A 71 -7.37 -10.73 16.48
N ASP A 72 -6.86 -11.96 16.50
CA ASP A 72 -6.32 -12.66 17.67
C ASP A 72 -5.06 -11.99 18.24
N LYS A 73 -4.34 -11.22 17.42
CA LYS A 73 -3.12 -10.48 17.81
C LYS A 73 -3.41 -9.03 18.17
N ALA A 74 -4.68 -8.63 18.25
CA ALA A 74 -5.07 -7.30 18.69
C ALA A 74 -4.70 -7.13 20.17
N LEU A 75 -3.81 -6.18 20.48
CA LEU A 75 -3.53 -5.81 21.86
C LEU A 75 -4.79 -5.14 22.43
N PRO A 76 -5.20 -5.49 23.67
CA PRO A 76 -6.32 -4.82 24.30
C PRO A 76 -6.02 -3.31 24.44
N PRO A 77 -7.02 -2.43 24.23
CA PRO A 77 -6.82 -1.00 24.40
C PRO A 77 -6.39 -0.71 25.84
N ILE A 78 -5.28 0.03 25.98
CA ILE A 78 -4.81 0.52 27.27
C ILE A 78 -5.83 1.57 27.73
N ARG A 79 -6.54 1.29 28.83
CA ARG A 79 -7.46 2.22 29.50
C ARG A 79 -6.72 3.08 30.51
#